data_AF-A0A8W7P9G5-F1
#
_entry.id   AF-A0A8W7P9G5-F1
#
_cell.length_a   1.000
_cell.length_b   1.000
_cell.length_c   1.000
_cell.angle_alpha   90.00
_cell.angle_beta   90.00
_cell.angle_gamma   90.00
#
_symmetry.space_group_name_H-M   'P 1'
#
loop_
_entity.id
_entity.type
_entity.pdbx_description
1 polymer ?
#
loop_
_entity_poly.entity_id
_entity_poly.type
_entity_poly.pdbx_seq_one_letter_code
_entity_poly.pdbx_strand_id
1 'polypeptide(L)'
;MARITDESSSVRSIIGDTRGAAFVTSWCQVMSVLATRLINMEPTCQTGRKWKLHTFAAPRPEFGSIGTVQSSQTIKSTVNSTTPQFAAIDDKNNLVLLTNYTLFGEVLPLMKEIGSNVTKLGTTMTNVTIDAIPKTDGNYTAVFSPIFNSIQAFLTYIDTDVNRTRTTLYYRLGDDINVLFGDGFGNMRKALVMVDAAFRRLQGAITTAAVKNGRAQVDASITLDIMIAVSFLKATVSPVEYIVHSTIENIEFADTYLNDLELLTVQFNSDLVYYLSEFNTTLTDYGEVVVESTDYIKTAGTL
;
A
#
# COMPACT_ATOMS: atom_id res chain seq x y z
N MET A 1 -2.89 32.89 -69.94
CA MET A 1 -2.73 34.35 -69.78
C MET A 1 -4.12 34.98 -69.77
N ALA A 2 -4.68 35.22 -68.59
CA ALA A 2 -5.91 36.00 -68.44
C ALA A 2 -5.78 36.78 -67.12
N ARG A 3 -5.84 38.09 -67.24
CA ARG A 3 -5.63 39.13 -66.24
C ARG A 3 -7.00 39.72 -65.95
N ILE A 4 -7.42 39.77 -64.70
CA ILE A 4 -8.58 40.57 -64.26
C ILE A 4 -8.14 41.34 -63.00
N THR A 5 -7.86 42.61 -63.22
CA THR A 5 -8.03 43.78 -62.33
C THR A 5 -9.53 44.13 -62.32
N ASP A 6 -10.19 44.84 -61.41
CA ASP A 6 -9.87 45.60 -60.20
C ASP A 6 -11.21 45.89 -59.46
N GLU A 7 -11.12 46.33 -58.21
CA GLU A 7 -11.99 47.29 -57.49
C GLU A 7 -13.52 47.40 -57.71
N SER A 8 -14.29 47.36 -56.60
CA SER A 8 -14.83 48.60 -55.97
C SER A 8 -15.81 48.37 -54.79
N SER A 9 -15.62 49.18 -53.74
CA SER A 9 -16.60 49.87 -52.85
C SER A 9 -17.70 49.06 -52.13
N SER A 10 -17.67 48.95 -50.79
CA SER A 10 -18.19 49.91 -49.78
C SER A 10 -19.72 49.93 -49.61
N VAL A 11 -20.23 49.36 -48.51
CA VAL A 11 -21.38 49.90 -47.75
C VAL A 11 -21.21 49.60 -46.25
N ARG A 12 -21.17 50.68 -45.44
CA ARG A 12 -21.34 50.70 -43.97
C ARG A 12 -22.82 50.53 -43.59
N SER A 13 -23.13 49.91 -42.44
CA SER A 13 -24.16 50.32 -41.46
C SER A 13 -24.42 49.18 -40.45
N ILE A 14 -23.92 49.25 -39.22
CA ILE A 14 -24.65 49.66 -37.99
C ILE A 14 -25.88 48.78 -37.68
N ILE A 15 -25.69 47.75 -36.85
CA ILE A 15 -26.57 47.23 -35.75
C ILE A 15 -25.59 46.44 -34.84
N GLY A 16 -25.35 46.66 -33.55
CA GLY A 16 -26.16 47.25 -32.51
C GLY A 16 -26.83 46.15 -31.67
N ASP A 17 -26.08 45.36 -30.88
CA ASP A 17 -26.71 44.54 -29.83
C ASP A 17 -25.88 44.45 -28.54
N THR A 18 -26.17 45.39 -27.65
CA THR A 18 -25.70 45.59 -26.29
C THR A 18 -26.61 44.87 -25.28
N ARG A 19 -26.71 43.53 -25.34
CA ARG A 19 -27.60 42.78 -24.42
C ARG A 19 -27.02 41.53 -23.74
N GLY A 20 -25.69 41.38 -23.70
CA GLY A 20 -25.03 40.29 -22.96
C GLY A 20 -24.45 40.64 -21.58
N ALA A 21 -24.24 41.93 -21.28
CA ALA A 21 -23.50 42.37 -20.09
C ALA A 21 -24.37 42.82 -18.91
N ALA A 22 -25.70 42.87 -19.08
CA ALA A 22 -26.62 43.36 -18.04
C ALA A 22 -27.21 42.26 -17.14
N PHE A 23 -26.97 40.98 -17.42
CA PHE A 23 -27.54 39.87 -16.65
C PHE A 23 -26.63 39.34 -15.52
N VAL A 24 -25.35 39.72 -15.51
CA VAL A 24 -24.38 39.25 -14.49
C VAL A 24 -24.20 40.25 -13.33
N THR A 25 -24.61 41.51 -13.50
CA THR A 25 -24.51 42.55 -12.46
C THR A 25 -25.68 42.54 -11.48
N SER A 26 -26.85 42.02 -11.87
CA SER A 26 -28.04 42.00 -10.98
C SER A 26 -28.00 40.87 -9.94
N TRP A 27 -27.26 39.78 -10.17
CA TRP A 27 -27.12 38.68 -9.20
C TRP A 27 -26.12 38.97 -8.08
N CYS A 28 -25.17 39.87 -8.32
CA CYS A 28 -24.16 40.25 -7.32
C CYS A 28 -24.73 41.22 -6.26
N GLN A 29 -25.66 42.10 -6.64
CA GLN A 29 -26.30 43.03 -5.69
C GLN A 29 -27.32 42.37 -4.76
N VAL A 30 -28.01 41.32 -5.21
CA VAL A 30 -28.98 40.59 -4.36
C VAL A 30 -28.26 39.68 -3.34
N MET A 31 -27.13 39.08 -3.71
CA MET A 31 -26.31 38.27 -2.78
C MET A 31 -25.54 39.12 -1.77
N SER A 32 -25.23 40.38 -2.09
CA SER A 32 -24.57 41.30 -1.15
C SER A 32 -25.48 41.76 -0.01
N VAL A 33 -26.79 41.86 -0.21
CA VAL A 33 -27.72 42.32 0.85
C VAL A 33 -28.05 41.18 1.84
N LEU A 34 -28.03 39.92 1.39
CA LEU A 34 -28.17 38.76 2.28
C LEU A 34 -26.89 38.45 3.09
N ALA A 35 -25.70 38.80 2.58
CA ALA A 35 -24.43 38.58 3.28
C ALA A 35 -24.13 39.60 4.40
N THR A 36 -24.76 40.78 4.39
CA THR A 36 -24.53 41.84 5.40
C THR A 36 -25.25 41.61 6.73
N ARG A 37 -26.06 40.56 6.90
CA ARG A 37 -26.78 40.30 8.17
C ARG A 37 -26.30 39.12 9.02
N LEU A 38 -25.30 38.34 8.60
CA LEU A 38 -24.89 37.17 9.40
C LEU A 38 -23.40 36.98 9.65
N ILE A 39 -22.47 37.55 8.88
CA ILE A 39 -21.03 37.37 9.13
C ILE A 39 -20.28 38.63 8.67
N ASN A 40 -19.61 39.32 9.60
CA ASN A 40 -18.75 40.48 9.33
C ASN A 40 -17.57 40.08 8.42
N MET A 41 -17.77 40.11 7.11
CA MET A 41 -16.71 39.99 6.11
C MET A 41 -16.71 41.25 5.24
N GLU A 42 -15.64 42.04 5.34
CA GLU A 42 -15.40 43.19 4.46
C GLU A 42 -15.10 42.72 3.03
N PRO A 43 -15.80 43.24 1.99
CA PRO A 43 -15.48 42.93 0.61
C PRO A 43 -14.38 43.89 0.12
N THR A 44 -13.14 43.43 0.00
CA THR A 44 -12.11 44.16 -0.75
C THR A 44 -12.24 43.86 -2.23
N CYS A 45 -12.82 44.80 -2.97
CA CYS A 45 -12.81 44.83 -4.42
C CYS A 45 -11.42 45.29 -4.90
N GLN A 46 -10.51 44.35 -5.21
CA GLN A 46 -9.25 44.70 -5.85
C GLN A 46 -9.43 44.88 -7.37
N THR A 47 -9.60 46.13 -7.79
CA THR A 47 -9.41 46.58 -9.17
C THR A 47 -7.91 46.53 -9.51
N GLY A 48 -7.46 45.42 -10.07
CA GLY A 48 -6.07 45.28 -10.52
C GLY A 48 -5.77 43.88 -10.98
N ARG A 49 -6.21 43.50 -12.18
CA ARG A 49 -5.77 42.26 -12.84
C ARG A 49 -4.29 42.37 -13.21
N LYS A 50 -3.39 42.16 -12.24
CA LYS A 50 -2.09 41.57 -12.52
C LYS A 50 -2.39 40.13 -12.94
N TRP A 51 -2.23 39.84 -14.22
CA TRP A 51 -2.08 38.47 -14.67
C TRP A 51 -1.00 37.84 -13.81
N LYS A 52 -1.37 36.91 -12.94
CA LYS A 52 -0.40 35.98 -12.37
C LYS A 52 0.19 35.28 -13.60
N LEU A 53 1.38 35.72 -14.03
CA LEU A 53 2.26 34.84 -14.78
C LEU A 53 2.35 33.61 -13.89
N HIS A 54 1.74 32.51 -14.32
CA HIS A 54 2.19 31.20 -13.88
C HIS A 54 3.67 31.22 -14.21
N THR A 55 4.51 31.32 -13.18
CA THR A 55 5.91 30.98 -13.28
C THR A 55 5.92 29.53 -13.74
N PHE A 56 5.95 29.34 -15.05
CA PHE A 56 6.25 28.06 -15.65
C PHE A 56 7.57 27.66 -15.01
N ALA A 57 7.54 26.60 -14.19
CA ALA A 57 8.75 26.01 -13.69
C ALA A 57 9.69 25.86 -14.89
N ALA A 58 10.89 26.44 -14.79
CA ALA A 58 11.87 26.35 -15.86
C ALA A 58 11.97 24.87 -16.28
N PRO A 59 11.93 24.55 -17.59
CA PRO A 59 11.94 23.17 -18.02
C PRO A 59 13.15 22.45 -17.42
N ARG A 60 12.92 21.58 -16.44
CA ARG A 60 13.94 20.68 -15.90
C ARG A 60 13.85 19.40 -16.71
N PRO A 61 14.93 18.97 -17.37
CA PRO A 61 14.90 17.69 -18.05
C PRO A 61 14.62 16.57 -17.04
N GLU A 62 13.95 15.51 -17.49
CA GLU A 62 13.52 14.40 -16.62
C GLU A 62 13.64 13.08 -17.37
N PHE A 63 13.78 11.98 -16.62
CA PHE A 63 13.96 10.63 -17.19
C PHE A 63 15.14 10.52 -18.18
N GLY A 64 16.19 11.30 -17.96
CA GLY A 64 17.36 11.35 -18.85
C GLY A 64 17.09 12.08 -20.17
N SER A 65 15.91 12.67 -20.35
CA SER A 65 15.62 13.53 -21.51
C SER A 65 16.41 14.82 -21.47
N ILE A 66 16.56 15.45 -22.63
CA ILE A 66 17.13 16.80 -22.79
C ILE A 66 16.06 17.88 -22.50
N GLY A 67 14.77 17.52 -22.57
CA GLY A 67 13.65 18.41 -22.23
C GLY A 67 12.81 17.87 -21.07
N THR A 68 11.96 18.71 -20.49
CA THR A 68 10.99 18.27 -19.47
C THR A 68 9.98 17.31 -20.06
N VAL A 69 9.71 16.23 -19.34
CA VAL A 69 8.68 15.25 -19.69
C VAL A 69 7.38 15.68 -19.02
N GLN A 70 6.31 15.84 -19.79
CA GLN A 70 5.02 16.21 -19.22
C GLN A 70 4.54 15.11 -18.23
N SER A 71 3.90 15.52 -17.13
CA SER A 71 3.32 14.60 -16.12
C SER A 71 4.31 13.74 -15.31
N SER A 72 5.62 13.95 -15.46
CA SER A 72 6.67 13.32 -14.63
C SER A 72 6.45 13.46 -13.12
N GLN A 73 6.08 14.65 -12.65
CA GLN A 73 5.78 14.91 -11.24
C GLN A 73 4.51 14.18 -10.78
N THR A 74 3.54 13.98 -11.67
CA THR A 74 2.34 13.19 -11.39
C THR A 74 2.70 11.70 -11.28
N ILE A 75 3.57 11.19 -12.15
CA ILE A 75 4.13 9.84 -12.04
C ILE A 75 4.87 9.70 -10.70
N LYS A 76 5.74 10.65 -10.35
CA LYS A 76 6.45 10.69 -9.05
C LYS A 76 5.48 10.56 -7.88
N SER A 77 4.43 11.39 -7.86
CA SER A 77 3.45 11.39 -6.79
C SER A 77 2.69 10.07 -6.71
N THR A 78 2.32 9.50 -7.86
CA THR A 78 1.60 8.22 -7.92
C THR A 78 2.46 7.09 -7.38
N VAL A 79 3.70 6.97 -7.85
CA VAL A 79 4.68 5.97 -7.39
C VAL A 79 5.00 6.14 -5.90
N ASN A 80 5.24 7.37 -5.46
CA ASN A 80 5.52 7.67 -4.06
C ASN A 80 4.35 7.32 -3.13
N SER A 81 3.10 7.40 -3.62
CA SER A 81 1.92 6.97 -2.86
C SER A 81 1.81 5.45 -2.70
N THR A 82 2.54 4.68 -3.51
CA THR A 82 2.55 3.21 -3.48
C THR A 82 3.62 2.68 -2.54
N THR A 83 4.75 3.39 -2.37
CA THR A 83 5.84 3.01 -1.45
C THR A 83 5.38 2.63 -0.03
N PRO A 84 4.57 3.45 0.69
CA PRO A 84 4.16 3.09 2.06
C PRO A 84 3.25 1.86 2.11
N GLN A 85 2.55 1.53 1.02
CA GLN A 85 1.70 0.35 0.99
C GLN A 85 2.52 -0.93 0.87
N PHE A 86 3.62 -0.91 0.13
CA PHE A 86 4.56 -2.02 0.15
C PHE A 86 5.22 -2.18 1.52
N ALA A 87 5.52 -1.08 2.21
CA ALA A 87 6.09 -1.14 3.56
C ALA A 87 5.16 -1.84 4.58
N ALA A 88 3.85 -1.59 4.49
CA ALA A 88 2.87 -2.13 5.42
C ALA A 88 2.75 -3.66 5.40
N ILE A 89 3.18 -4.33 4.32
CA ILE A 89 3.11 -5.79 4.22
C ILE A 89 3.97 -6.47 5.31
N ASP A 90 5.08 -5.85 5.72
CA ASP A 90 6.02 -6.40 6.70
C ASP A 90 5.65 -6.12 8.17
N ASP A 91 4.58 -5.35 8.44
CA ASP A 91 4.28 -4.81 9.77
C ASP A 91 4.02 -5.88 10.85
N LYS A 92 3.63 -7.10 10.44
CA LYS A 92 3.30 -8.22 11.34
C LYS A 92 4.46 -9.18 11.60
N ASN A 93 5.67 -8.87 11.13
CA ASN A 93 6.81 -9.79 11.22
C ASN A 93 7.40 -9.99 12.62
N ASN A 94 6.92 -9.26 13.63
CA ASN A 94 7.43 -9.34 15.01
C ASN A 94 6.80 -10.45 15.86
N LEU A 95 5.86 -11.25 15.33
CA LEU A 95 5.21 -12.33 16.08
C LEU A 95 6.23 -13.36 16.58
N VAL A 96 6.18 -13.71 17.87
CA VAL A 96 6.98 -14.78 18.47
C VAL A 96 6.01 -15.86 18.96
N LEU A 97 6.29 -17.12 18.61
CA LEU A 97 5.47 -18.25 19.06
C LEU A 97 5.69 -18.51 20.55
N LEU A 98 4.59 -18.71 21.26
CA LEU A 98 4.51 -19.10 22.65
C LEU A 98 4.63 -20.63 22.79
N THR A 99 4.08 -21.37 21.83
CA THR A 99 4.12 -22.83 21.81
C THR A 99 5.12 -23.38 20.79
N ASN A 100 5.51 -24.64 20.97
CA ASN A 100 6.38 -25.36 20.05
C ASN A 100 5.59 -26.14 18.98
N TYR A 101 4.40 -25.67 18.59
CA TYR A 101 3.59 -26.35 17.59
C TYR A 101 4.28 -26.30 16.21
N THR A 102 4.69 -27.46 15.71
CA THR A 102 5.59 -27.60 14.56
C THR A 102 5.05 -26.89 13.30
N LEU A 103 3.75 -26.99 13.03
CA LEU A 103 3.15 -26.36 11.85
C LEU A 103 3.26 -24.83 11.90
N PHE A 104 3.12 -24.20 13.07
CA PHE A 104 3.30 -22.75 13.21
C PHE A 104 4.76 -22.36 12.98
N GLY A 105 5.69 -23.17 13.51
CA GLY A 105 7.13 -23.00 13.29
C GLY A 105 7.55 -23.12 11.82
N GLU A 106 6.80 -23.86 11.00
CA GLU A 106 7.05 -23.99 9.56
C GLU A 106 6.39 -22.89 8.73
N VAL A 107 5.12 -22.55 9.02
CA VAL A 107 4.32 -21.61 8.21
C VAL A 107 4.69 -20.15 8.52
N LEU A 108 4.92 -19.80 9.78
CA LEU A 108 5.19 -18.42 10.17
C LEU A 108 6.43 -17.83 9.48
N PRO A 109 7.60 -18.49 9.45
CA PRO A 109 8.78 -17.96 8.76
C PRO A 109 8.55 -17.76 7.26
N LEU A 110 7.79 -18.65 6.62
CA LEU A 110 7.48 -18.55 5.19
C LEU A 110 6.64 -17.30 4.88
N MET A 111 5.63 -17.02 5.70
CA MET A 111 4.79 -15.82 5.53
C MET A 111 5.57 -14.54 5.81
N LYS A 112 6.42 -14.54 6.84
CA LYS A 112 7.32 -13.42 7.13
C LYS A 112 8.30 -13.14 5.99
N GLU A 113 8.92 -14.20 5.46
CA GLU A 113 9.84 -14.10 4.32
C GLU A 113 9.14 -13.54 3.07
N ILE A 114 7.90 -13.95 2.82
CA ILE A 114 7.09 -13.37 1.74
C ILE A 114 6.88 -11.87 1.98
N GLY A 115 6.41 -11.49 3.17
CA GLY A 115 6.12 -10.10 3.49
C GLY A 115 7.36 -9.20 3.35
N SER A 116 8.49 -9.63 3.89
CA SER A 116 9.75 -8.87 3.83
C SER A 116 10.28 -8.74 2.40
N ASN A 117 10.23 -9.80 1.60
CA ASN A 117 10.74 -9.75 0.23
C ASN A 117 9.84 -8.90 -0.68
N VAL A 118 8.53 -9.02 -0.57
CA VAL A 118 7.57 -8.17 -1.31
C VAL A 118 7.78 -6.70 -0.95
N THR A 119 7.92 -6.40 0.36
CA THR A 119 8.21 -5.05 0.85
C THR A 119 9.51 -4.52 0.27
N LYS A 120 10.59 -5.28 0.35
CA LYS A 120 11.92 -4.90 -0.15
C LYS A 120 11.91 -4.66 -1.66
N LEU A 121 11.35 -5.57 -2.45
CA LEU A 121 11.32 -5.48 -3.90
C LEU A 121 10.40 -4.34 -4.37
N GLY A 122 9.22 -4.22 -3.77
CA GLY A 122 8.27 -3.14 -4.07
C GLY A 122 8.84 -1.76 -3.76
N THR A 123 9.41 -1.56 -2.57
CA THR A 123 10.05 -0.29 -2.18
C THR A 123 11.27 0.03 -3.03
N THR A 124 12.09 -0.98 -3.38
CA THR A 124 13.21 -0.79 -4.30
C THR A 124 12.73 -0.30 -5.66
N MET A 125 11.71 -0.95 -6.23
CA MET A 125 11.13 -0.57 -7.52
C MET A 125 10.57 0.86 -7.51
N THR A 126 9.84 1.26 -6.45
CA THR A 126 9.33 2.63 -6.34
C THR A 126 10.46 3.64 -6.20
N ASN A 127 11.50 3.33 -5.43
CA ASN A 127 12.63 4.24 -5.20
C ASN A 127 13.45 4.46 -6.47
N VAL A 128 13.82 3.39 -7.20
CA VAL A 128 14.57 3.55 -8.46
C VAL A 128 13.78 4.34 -9.50
N THR A 129 12.45 4.22 -9.48
CA THR A 129 11.56 5.00 -10.35
C THR A 129 11.55 6.48 -9.96
N ILE A 130 11.48 6.78 -8.67
CA ILE A 130 11.54 8.15 -8.15
C ILE A 130 12.90 8.80 -8.47
N ASP A 131 13.98 8.04 -8.35
CA ASP A 131 15.36 8.49 -8.62
C ASP A 131 15.65 8.68 -10.11
N ALA A 132 14.90 8.03 -10.99
CA ALA A 132 15.01 8.18 -12.44
C ALA A 132 14.47 9.54 -12.93
N ILE A 133 13.47 10.10 -12.23
CA ILE A 133 12.77 11.32 -12.64
C ILE A 133 13.69 12.53 -12.75
N PRO A 134 14.51 12.89 -11.75
CA PRO A 134 15.34 14.11 -11.83
C PRO A 134 16.57 14.00 -12.73
N LYS A 135 16.84 12.86 -13.37
CA LYS A 135 18.05 12.66 -14.21
C LYS A 135 17.93 13.40 -15.54
N THR A 136 19.02 14.03 -15.97
CA THR A 136 19.04 14.96 -17.13
C THR A 136 20.24 14.75 -18.06
N ASP A 137 20.90 13.61 -17.96
CA ASP A 137 22.22 13.34 -18.55
C ASP A 137 22.17 12.91 -20.04
N GLY A 138 20.98 12.83 -20.65
CA GLY A 138 20.82 12.31 -22.00
C GLY A 138 20.94 10.78 -22.08
N ASN A 139 21.18 10.08 -20.96
CA ASN A 139 21.49 8.66 -20.93
C ASN A 139 20.27 7.83 -20.54
N TYR A 140 19.34 7.67 -21.50
CA TYR A 140 18.11 6.90 -21.31
C TYR A 140 18.35 5.49 -20.78
N THR A 141 19.41 4.81 -21.25
CA THR A 141 19.72 3.45 -20.80
C THR A 141 20.09 3.42 -19.32
N ALA A 142 20.92 4.35 -18.84
CA ALA A 142 21.30 4.44 -17.43
C ALA A 142 20.13 4.85 -16.52
N VAL A 143 19.13 5.55 -17.06
CA VAL A 143 17.91 5.92 -16.32
C VAL A 143 16.94 4.75 -16.20
N PHE A 144 16.64 4.06 -17.31
CA PHE A 144 15.58 3.05 -17.35
C PHE A 144 16.04 1.64 -16.98
N SER A 145 17.32 1.30 -17.17
CA SER A 145 17.84 -0.04 -16.83
C SER A 145 17.61 -0.43 -15.36
N PRO A 146 17.86 0.45 -14.36
CA PRO A 146 17.53 0.15 -12.96
C PRO A 146 16.04 -0.15 -12.72
N ILE A 147 15.15 0.59 -13.41
CA ILE A 147 13.69 0.36 -13.32
C ILE A 147 13.36 -1.05 -13.83
N PHE A 148 13.79 -1.39 -15.05
CA PHE A 148 13.50 -2.71 -15.62
C PHE A 148 14.11 -3.85 -14.81
N ASN A 149 15.32 -3.68 -14.30
CA ASN A 149 15.97 -4.68 -13.46
C ASN A 149 15.21 -4.90 -12.15
N SER A 150 14.69 -3.83 -11.53
CA SER A 150 13.88 -3.94 -10.31
C SER A 150 12.54 -4.65 -10.55
N ILE A 151 11.85 -4.35 -11.66
CA ILE A 151 10.60 -5.01 -12.03
C ILE A 151 10.86 -6.49 -12.36
N GLN A 152 11.92 -6.77 -13.12
CA GLN A 152 12.29 -8.13 -13.48
C GLN A 152 12.67 -8.96 -12.25
N ALA A 153 13.42 -8.39 -11.30
CA ALA A 153 13.72 -9.06 -10.04
C ALA A 153 12.44 -9.41 -9.27
N PHE A 154 11.45 -8.52 -9.27
CA PHE A 154 10.17 -8.77 -8.63
C PHE A 154 9.33 -9.84 -9.36
N LEU A 155 9.28 -9.80 -10.70
CA LEU A 155 8.65 -10.85 -11.49
C LEU A 155 9.29 -12.22 -11.27
N THR A 156 10.62 -12.29 -11.27
CA THR A 156 11.36 -13.52 -10.98
C THR A 156 11.01 -14.04 -9.59
N TYR A 157 11.02 -13.19 -8.57
CA TYR A 157 10.65 -13.57 -7.21
C TYR A 157 9.25 -14.19 -7.12
N ILE A 158 8.26 -13.62 -7.82
CA ILE A 158 6.91 -14.20 -7.88
C ILE A 158 6.91 -15.57 -8.58
N ASP A 159 7.62 -15.68 -9.71
CA ASP A 159 7.63 -16.91 -10.50
C ASP A 159 8.43 -18.04 -9.84
N THR A 160 9.42 -17.71 -9.01
CA THR A 160 10.30 -18.68 -8.33
C THR A 160 9.92 -18.88 -6.86
N ASP A 161 10.19 -17.88 -6.02
CA ASP A 161 10.19 -18.04 -4.57
C ASP A 161 8.77 -18.08 -4.00
N VAL A 162 7.88 -17.22 -4.47
CA VAL A 162 6.46 -17.28 -4.08
C VAL A 162 5.87 -18.61 -4.52
N ASN A 163 6.17 -19.07 -5.74
CA ASN A 163 5.69 -20.36 -6.23
C ASN A 163 6.25 -21.55 -5.43
N ARG A 164 7.51 -21.50 -5.02
CA ARG A 164 8.14 -22.49 -4.13
C ARG A 164 7.44 -22.50 -2.78
N THR A 165 7.24 -21.35 -2.15
CA THR A 165 6.53 -21.25 -0.86
C THR A 165 5.09 -21.72 -0.96
N ARG A 166 4.37 -21.34 -2.03
CA ARG A 166 3.03 -21.84 -2.33
C ARG A 166 2.99 -23.36 -2.39
N THR A 167 3.96 -23.97 -3.08
CA THR A 167 4.06 -25.44 -3.19
C THR A 167 4.30 -26.08 -1.83
N THR A 168 5.20 -25.52 -1.02
CA THR A 168 5.45 -25.99 0.35
C THR A 168 4.19 -25.90 1.21
N LEU A 169 3.50 -24.77 1.19
CA LEU A 169 2.27 -24.55 1.96
C LEU A 169 1.12 -25.45 1.48
N TYR A 170 1.00 -25.69 0.18
CA TYR A 170 0.02 -26.62 -0.39
C TYR A 170 0.16 -28.03 0.21
N TYR A 171 1.39 -28.56 0.30
CA TYR A 171 1.62 -29.88 0.90
C TYR A 171 1.34 -29.94 2.41
N ARG A 172 1.20 -28.80 3.08
CA ARG A 172 0.95 -28.71 4.52
C ARG A 172 -0.51 -28.38 4.85
N LEU A 173 -1.14 -27.53 4.06
CA LEU A 173 -2.42 -26.90 4.36
C LEU A 173 -3.53 -27.27 3.36
N GLY A 174 -3.19 -27.82 2.20
CA GLY A 174 -4.14 -28.29 1.20
C GLY A 174 -4.45 -27.30 0.06
N ASP A 175 -5.53 -27.59 -0.68
CA ASP A 175 -5.83 -27.02 -1.99
C ASP A 175 -6.11 -25.50 -1.98
N ASP A 176 -6.67 -24.96 -0.89
CA ASP A 176 -7.06 -23.55 -0.78
C ASP A 176 -5.88 -22.59 -0.98
N ILE A 177 -4.66 -23.04 -0.70
CA ILE A 177 -3.42 -22.29 -0.91
C ILE A 177 -3.23 -21.90 -2.38
N ASN A 178 -3.61 -22.77 -3.32
CA ASN A 178 -3.43 -22.50 -4.74
C ASN A 178 -4.32 -21.35 -5.23
N VAL A 179 -5.55 -21.28 -4.72
CA VAL A 179 -6.49 -20.20 -5.04
C VAL A 179 -6.01 -18.89 -4.42
N LEU A 180 -5.70 -18.92 -3.12
CA LEU A 180 -5.29 -17.73 -2.37
C LEU A 180 -4.04 -17.07 -2.97
N PHE A 181 -2.98 -17.85 -3.19
CA PHE A 181 -1.74 -17.35 -3.78
C PHE A 181 -1.89 -17.06 -5.28
N GLY A 182 -2.65 -17.90 -6.00
CA GLY A 182 -2.90 -17.73 -7.43
C GLY A 182 -3.56 -16.40 -7.75
N ASP A 183 -4.56 -16.01 -6.99
CA ASP A 183 -5.28 -14.75 -7.21
C ASP A 183 -4.47 -13.54 -6.73
N GLY A 184 -3.93 -13.58 -5.52
CA GLY A 184 -3.15 -12.48 -4.96
C GLY A 184 -1.89 -12.17 -5.78
N PHE A 185 -1.00 -13.14 -5.90
CA PHE A 185 0.28 -12.95 -6.60
C PHE A 185 0.15 -13.01 -8.12
N GLY A 186 -0.83 -13.74 -8.65
CA GLY A 186 -1.09 -13.74 -10.09
C GLY A 186 -1.55 -12.38 -10.61
N ASN A 187 -2.39 -11.67 -9.84
CA ASN A 187 -2.80 -10.31 -10.19
C ASN A 187 -1.65 -9.30 -10.03
N MET A 188 -0.84 -9.42 -8.96
CA MET A 188 0.36 -8.60 -8.79
C MET A 188 1.35 -8.77 -9.94
N ARG A 189 1.60 -10.02 -10.37
CA ARG A 189 2.45 -10.33 -11.52
C ARG A 189 1.94 -9.66 -12.79
N LYS A 190 0.64 -9.75 -13.08
CA LYS A 190 0.04 -9.10 -14.26
C LYS A 190 0.22 -7.58 -14.21
N ALA A 191 0.03 -6.98 -13.03
CA ALA A 191 0.24 -5.55 -12.85
C ALA A 191 1.71 -5.13 -13.04
N LEU A 192 2.67 -5.91 -12.54
CA LEU A 192 4.11 -5.69 -12.78
C LEU A 192 4.46 -5.74 -14.27
N VAL A 193 3.89 -6.69 -15.03
CA VAL A 193 4.06 -6.76 -16.49
C VAL A 193 3.51 -5.51 -17.18
N MET A 194 2.36 -4.99 -16.73
CA MET A 194 1.81 -3.73 -17.24
C MET A 194 2.73 -2.54 -16.95
N VAL A 195 3.33 -2.49 -15.76
CA VAL A 195 4.29 -1.44 -15.37
C VAL A 195 5.55 -1.51 -16.23
N ASP A 196 6.13 -2.70 -16.44
CA ASP A 196 7.29 -2.89 -17.34
C ASP A 196 6.98 -2.40 -18.76
N ALA A 197 5.85 -2.84 -19.33
CA ALA A 197 5.43 -2.43 -20.68
C ALA A 197 5.22 -0.91 -20.79
N ALA A 198 4.60 -0.28 -19.79
CA ALA A 198 4.37 1.16 -19.76
C ALA A 198 5.69 1.95 -19.71
N PHE A 199 6.66 1.53 -18.88
CA PHE A 199 7.98 2.17 -18.82
C PHE A 199 8.80 1.95 -20.10
N ARG A 200 8.68 0.80 -20.77
CA ARG A 200 9.32 0.58 -22.08
C ARG A 200 8.76 1.50 -23.16
N ARG A 201 7.44 1.69 -23.18
CA ARG A 201 6.80 2.66 -24.08
C ARG A 201 7.28 4.07 -23.80
N LEU A 202 7.39 4.45 -22.52
CA LEU A 202 7.92 5.75 -22.14
C LEU A 202 9.37 5.94 -22.61
N GLN A 203 10.24 4.94 -22.40
CA GLN A 203 11.61 5.00 -22.88
C GLN A 203 11.66 5.20 -24.40
N GLY A 204 10.91 4.42 -25.18
CA GLY A 204 10.87 4.54 -26.64
C GLY A 204 10.29 5.88 -27.14
N ALA A 205 9.33 6.44 -26.42
CA ALA A 205 8.74 7.73 -26.75
C ALA A 205 9.68 8.89 -26.43
N ILE A 206 10.35 8.87 -25.28
CA ILE A 206 11.28 9.93 -24.89
C ILE A 206 12.51 9.93 -25.80
N THR A 207 13.03 8.76 -26.20
CA THR A 207 14.21 8.68 -27.08
C THR A 207 13.97 9.28 -28.47
N THR A 208 12.71 9.30 -28.92
CA THR A 208 12.31 9.82 -30.24
C THR A 208 11.57 11.16 -30.17
N ALA A 209 11.26 11.65 -28.97
CA ALA A 209 10.50 12.88 -28.76
C ALA A 209 11.27 14.11 -29.24
N ALA A 210 10.64 14.91 -30.10
CA ALA A 210 11.15 16.23 -30.43
C ALA A 210 11.10 17.14 -29.19
N VAL A 211 12.12 17.96 -28.98
CA VAL A 211 12.12 18.96 -27.90
C VAL A 211 11.66 20.30 -28.45
N LYS A 212 10.52 20.81 -27.97
CA LYS A 212 10.00 22.14 -28.32
C LYS A 212 9.88 22.98 -27.05
N ASN A 213 10.41 24.20 -27.06
CA ASN A 213 10.42 25.10 -25.91
C ASN A 213 10.95 24.45 -24.62
N GLY A 214 12.01 23.63 -24.74
CA GLY A 214 12.62 22.89 -23.63
C GLY A 214 11.80 21.70 -23.11
N ARG A 215 10.72 21.30 -23.80
CA ARG A 215 9.87 20.16 -23.43
C ARG A 215 9.95 19.03 -24.44
N ALA A 216 10.16 17.82 -23.93
CA ALA A 216 10.01 16.60 -24.73
C ALA A 216 8.53 16.42 -25.09
N GLN A 217 8.23 16.37 -26.39
CA GLN A 217 6.87 16.13 -26.89
C GLN A 217 6.55 14.63 -26.81
N VAL A 218 6.17 14.18 -25.62
CA VAL A 218 5.69 12.82 -25.36
C VAL A 218 4.16 12.86 -25.36
N ASP A 219 3.52 11.88 -25.99
CA ASP A 219 2.06 11.75 -25.97
C ASP A 219 1.57 11.56 -24.52
N ALA A 220 0.55 12.32 -24.14
CA ALA A 220 -0.08 12.24 -22.82
C ALA A 220 -0.61 10.83 -22.53
N SER A 221 -1.04 10.08 -23.56
CA SER A 221 -1.50 8.69 -23.44
C SER A 221 -0.45 7.78 -22.79
N ILE A 222 0.83 7.97 -23.09
CA ILE A 222 1.94 7.16 -22.56
C ILE A 222 2.17 7.43 -21.07
N THR A 223 2.04 8.70 -20.67
CA THR A 223 2.17 9.07 -19.25
C THR A 223 0.97 8.56 -18.44
N LEU A 224 -0.22 8.54 -19.05
CA LEU A 224 -1.43 7.99 -18.46
C LEU A 224 -1.33 6.46 -18.30
N ASP A 225 -0.79 5.75 -19.29
CA ASP A 225 -0.54 4.30 -19.22
C ASP A 225 0.28 3.93 -17.97
N ILE A 226 1.32 4.71 -17.66
CA ILE A 226 2.15 4.49 -16.47
C ILE A 226 1.34 4.72 -15.20
N MET A 227 0.57 5.81 -15.13
CA MET A 227 -0.26 6.10 -13.96
C MET A 227 -1.28 4.99 -13.71
N ILE A 228 -1.91 4.47 -14.77
CA ILE A 228 -2.85 3.36 -14.69
C ILE A 228 -2.14 2.09 -14.23
N ALA A 229 -1.00 1.75 -14.84
CA ALA A 229 -0.25 0.54 -14.49
C ALA A 229 0.23 0.56 -13.03
N VAL A 230 0.77 1.68 -12.56
CA VAL A 230 1.20 1.85 -11.16
C VAL A 230 0.00 1.80 -10.21
N SER A 231 -1.15 2.36 -10.61
CA SER A 231 -2.39 2.30 -9.80
C SER A 231 -2.97 0.89 -9.72
N PHE A 232 -2.88 0.10 -10.80
CA PHE A 232 -3.24 -1.31 -10.75
C PHE A 232 -2.29 -2.11 -9.87
N LEU A 233 -0.97 -1.88 -9.98
CA LEU A 233 -0.01 -2.52 -9.09
C LEU A 233 -0.32 -2.18 -7.63
N LYS A 234 -0.59 -0.91 -7.35
CA LYS A 234 -1.03 -0.41 -6.05
C LYS A 234 -2.24 -1.20 -5.51
N ALA A 235 -3.26 -1.42 -6.34
CA ALA A 235 -4.44 -2.18 -5.96
C ALA A 235 -4.17 -3.67 -5.66
N THR A 236 -3.09 -4.24 -6.22
CA THR A 236 -2.69 -5.64 -5.93
C THR A 236 -1.90 -5.80 -4.63
N VAL A 237 -1.43 -4.70 -4.02
CA VAL A 237 -0.69 -4.74 -2.75
C VAL A 237 -1.61 -5.19 -1.61
N SER A 238 -2.82 -4.63 -1.51
CA SER A 238 -3.74 -4.93 -0.40
C SER A 238 -4.19 -6.40 -0.31
N PRO A 239 -4.50 -7.11 -1.42
CA PRO A 239 -4.74 -8.55 -1.36
C PRO A 239 -3.53 -9.34 -0.83
N VAL A 240 -2.30 -8.98 -1.23
CA VAL A 240 -1.09 -9.66 -0.74
C VAL A 240 -0.83 -9.37 0.73
N GLU A 241 -1.00 -8.11 1.15
CA GLU A 241 -0.96 -7.69 2.55
C GLU A 241 -1.95 -8.51 3.39
N TYR A 242 -3.21 -8.61 2.95
CA TYR A 242 -4.23 -9.38 3.63
C TYR A 242 -3.85 -10.86 3.78
N ILE A 243 -3.31 -11.50 2.73
CA ILE A 243 -2.87 -12.90 2.78
C ILE A 243 -1.79 -13.09 3.86
N VAL A 244 -0.78 -12.20 3.88
CA VAL A 244 0.32 -12.27 4.84
C VAL A 244 -0.18 -12.00 6.26
N HIS A 245 -0.89 -10.89 6.47
CA HIS A 245 -1.35 -10.46 7.79
C HIS A 245 -2.35 -11.45 8.38
N SER A 246 -3.40 -11.82 7.63
CA SER A 246 -4.42 -12.73 8.15
C SER A 246 -3.84 -14.10 8.50
N THR A 247 -2.85 -14.60 7.75
CA THR A 247 -2.18 -15.87 8.10
C THR A 247 -1.38 -15.74 9.38
N ILE A 248 -0.63 -14.64 9.55
CA ILE A 248 0.16 -14.40 10.77
C ILE A 248 -0.76 -14.20 11.98
N GLU A 249 -1.85 -13.44 11.83
CA GLU A 249 -2.83 -13.20 12.91
C GLU A 249 -3.58 -14.48 13.30
N ASN A 250 -3.94 -15.33 12.33
CA ASN A 250 -4.54 -16.62 12.63
C ASN A 250 -3.58 -17.56 13.38
N ILE A 251 -2.27 -17.51 13.05
CA ILE A 251 -1.24 -18.24 13.79
C ILE A 251 -1.12 -17.68 15.21
N GLU A 252 -1.05 -16.36 15.38
CA GLU A 252 -1.00 -15.71 16.69
C GLU A 252 -2.19 -16.10 17.58
N PHE A 253 -3.40 -16.07 17.02
CA PHE A 253 -4.61 -16.46 17.73
C PHE A 253 -4.59 -17.94 18.13
N ALA A 254 -4.23 -18.82 17.21
CA ALA A 254 -4.21 -20.26 17.47
C ALA A 254 -3.09 -20.65 18.46
N ASP A 255 -1.93 -20.01 18.38
CA ASP A 255 -0.81 -20.22 19.28
C ASP A 255 -1.13 -19.73 20.71
N THR A 256 -1.76 -18.56 20.84
CA THR A 256 -2.27 -18.07 22.12
C THR A 256 -3.27 -19.05 22.74
N TYR A 257 -4.21 -19.55 21.93
CA TYR A 257 -5.18 -20.54 22.39
C TYR A 257 -4.52 -21.83 22.90
N LEU A 258 -3.53 -22.36 22.17
CA LEU A 258 -2.81 -23.57 22.60
C LEU A 258 -2.01 -23.32 23.89
N ASN A 259 -1.36 -22.17 24.01
CA ASN A 259 -0.65 -21.78 25.23
C ASN A 259 -1.60 -21.68 26.43
N ASP A 260 -2.79 -21.10 26.25
CA ASP A 260 -3.79 -21.00 27.32
C ASP A 260 -4.27 -22.39 27.78
N LEU A 261 -4.45 -23.33 26.85
CA LEU A 261 -4.78 -24.72 27.21
C LEU A 261 -3.66 -25.42 27.99
N GLU A 262 -2.40 -25.17 27.64
CA GLU A 262 -1.24 -25.70 28.36
C GLU A 262 -1.20 -25.14 29.79
N LEU A 263 -1.37 -23.83 29.95
CA LEU A 263 -1.42 -23.17 31.25
C LEU A 263 -2.58 -23.67 32.13
N LEU A 264 -3.77 -23.84 31.55
CA LEU A 264 -4.93 -24.41 32.27
C LEU A 264 -4.65 -25.84 32.74
N THR A 265 -3.96 -26.64 31.93
CA THR A 265 -3.60 -28.02 32.28
C THR A 265 -2.58 -28.05 33.42
N VAL A 266 -1.57 -27.19 33.38
CA VAL A 266 -0.58 -27.05 34.47
C VAL A 266 -1.26 -26.62 35.77
N GLN A 267 -2.13 -25.60 35.72
CA GLN A 267 -2.85 -25.14 36.89
C GLN A 267 -3.75 -26.23 37.48
N PHE A 268 -4.53 -26.92 36.64
CA PHE A 268 -5.41 -27.99 37.08
C PHE A 268 -4.64 -29.13 37.75
N ASN A 269 -3.49 -29.53 37.21
CA ASN A 269 -2.63 -30.55 37.83
C ASN A 269 -2.07 -30.08 39.17
N SER A 270 -1.63 -28.82 39.26
CA SER A 270 -1.16 -28.24 40.52
C SER A 270 -2.25 -28.25 41.59
N ASP A 271 -3.47 -27.84 41.23
CA ASP A 271 -4.62 -27.82 42.13
C ASP A 271 -4.99 -29.24 42.60
N LEU A 272 -4.98 -30.23 41.70
CA LEU A 272 -5.22 -31.63 42.06
C LEU A 272 -4.18 -32.17 43.05
N VAL A 273 -2.90 -31.90 42.81
CA VAL A 273 -1.81 -32.31 43.73
C VAL A 273 -2.00 -31.66 45.10
N TYR A 274 -2.33 -30.37 45.12
CA TYR A 274 -2.61 -29.65 46.36
C TYR A 274 -3.79 -30.27 47.12
N TYR A 275 -4.94 -30.47 46.49
CA TYR A 275 -6.12 -31.07 47.15
C TYR A 275 -5.86 -32.49 47.64
N LEU A 276 -5.12 -33.31 46.88
CA LEU A 276 -4.77 -34.67 47.32
C LEU A 276 -3.83 -34.64 48.54
N SER A 277 -2.90 -33.69 48.60
CA SER A 277 -2.04 -33.52 49.77
C SER A 277 -2.81 -33.09 51.02
N GLU A 278 -3.70 -32.10 50.89
CA GLU A 278 -4.57 -31.64 51.99
C GLU A 278 -5.50 -32.75 52.48
N PHE A 279 -6.09 -33.51 51.56
CA PHE A 279 -6.93 -34.66 51.89
C PHE A 279 -6.15 -35.75 52.64
N ASN A 280 -4.94 -36.07 52.19
CA ASN A 280 -4.10 -37.08 52.83
C ASN A 280 -3.63 -36.65 54.24
N THR A 281 -3.27 -35.38 54.41
CA THR A 281 -2.94 -34.81 55.73
C THR A 281 -4.15 -34.90 56.66
N THR A 282 -5.32 -34.46 56.19
CA THR A 282 -6.56 -34.53 56.96
C THR A 282 -6.89 -35.96 57.40
N LEU A 283 -6.74 -36.95 56.51
CA LEU A 283 -6.96 -38.36 56.84
C LEU A 283 -5.95 -38.89 57.89
N THR A 284 -4.70 -38.45 57.79
CA THR A 284 -3.64 -38.84 58.73
C THR A 284 -3.93 -38.26 60.11
N ASP A 285 -4.27 -36.97 60.19
CA ASP A 285 -4.64 -36.29 61.43
C ASP A 285 -5.85 -36.97 62.10
N TYR A 286 -6.89 -37.31 61.33
CA TYR A 286 -8.03 -38.07 61.86
C TYR A 286 -7.62 -39.46 62.35
N GLY A 287 -6.73 -40.15 61.62
CA GLY A 287 -6.19 -41.45 62.02
C GLY A 287 -5.44 -41.39 63.35
N GLU A 288 -4.60 -40.37 63.55
CA GLU A 288 -3.87 -40.13 64.80
C GLU A 288 -4.83 -39.91 65.97
N VAL A 289 -5.84 -39.06 65.80
CA VAL A 289 -6.87 -38.81 66.84
C VAL A 289 -7.61 -40.11 67.24
N VAL A 290 -7.92 -40.98 66.28
CA VAL A 290 -8.56 -42.27 66.57
C VAL A 290 -7.63 -43.20 67.35
N VAL A 291 -6.34 -43.24 67.02
CA VAL A 291 -5.35 -44.03 67.78
C VAL A 291 -5.23 -43.52 69.21
N GLU A 292 -5.09 -42.21 69.40
CA GLU A 292 -5.00 -41.58 70.72
C GLU A 292 -6.23 -41.88 71.58
N SER A 293 -7.43 -41.73 71.03
CA SER A 293 -8.67 -42.03 71.75
C SER A 293 -8.80 -43.50 72.13
N THR A 294 -8.33 -44.41 71.27
CA THR A 294 -8.34 -45.85 71.53
C THR A 294 -7.39 -46.20 72.68
N ASP A 295 -6.20 -45.61 72.72
CA ASP A 295 -5.22 -45.86 73.77
C ASP A 295 -5.67 -45.30 75.12
N TYR A 296 -6.34 -44.15 75.14
CA TYR A 296 -6.98 -43.60 76.33
C TYR A 296 -8.04 -44.57 76.91
N ILE A 297 -8.91 -45.13 76.08
CA ILE A 297 -9.93 -46.09 76.52
C ILE A 297 -9.29 -47.35 77.12
N LYS A 298 -8.23 -47.88 76.48
CA LYS A 298 -7.53 -49.08 76.98
C LYS A 298 -6.89 -48.85 78.35
N THR A 299 -6.27 -47.68 78.57
CA THR A 299 -5.63 -47.36 79.85
C THR A 299 -6.65 -47.07 80.95
N ALA A 300 -7.77 -46.43 80.64
CA ALA A 300 -8.84 -46.15 81.60
C ALA A 300 -9.57 -47.41 82.10
N GLY A 301 -9.63 -48.48 81.30
CA GLY A 301 -10.29 -49.75 81.65
C GLY A 301 -9.45 -50.70 82.54
N THR A 302 -8.21 -50.36 82.86
CA THR A 302 -7.29 -51.19 83.67
C THR A 302 -7.17 -50.77 85.15
N LEU A 303 -8.06 -49.89 85.62
CA LEU A 303 -8.20 -49.52 87.04
C LEU A 303 -9.28 -50.36 87.73
#